data_AF-A0AAE0VDS7-F1
#
_entry.id   AF-A0AAE0VDS7-F1
#
_cell.length_a   1.000
_cell.length_b   1.000
_cell.length_c   1.000
_cell.angle_alpha   90.00
_cell.angle_beta   90.00
_cell.angle_gamma   90.00
#
_symmetry.space_group_name_H-M   'P 1'
#
loop_
_entity.id
_entity.type
_entity.pdbx_description
1 polymer ?
#
loop_
_entity_poly.entity_id
_entity_poly.type
_entity_poly.pdbx_seq_one_letter_code
_entity_poly.pdbx_strand_id
1 'polypeptide(L)'
;MFYRGLFKIWNVFKKQNKGCRTVHWLLEEPLVYAGRLDISGVTVPALSRTLVSSGIVTLRELVNIAGSDLSRAEDLAAHMGLRSRRVVNQLLHRWRSALTSEERVQLMNYQRTETGPAEDEFFPRLNIAPDLLVCRPPPGVPERRGDGLWNLMKLSVWFSTEPDEAL
;
A
#
# COMPACT_ATOMS: atom_id res chain seq x y z
N MET A 1 16.25 -1.14 7.51
CA MET A 1 16.45 0.32 7.37
C MET A 1 16.39 0.83 5.91
N PHE A 2 16.44 -0.01 4.87
CA PHE A 2 16.42 0.41 3.46
C PHE A 2 15.06 0.95 2.98
N TYR A 3 13.96 0.30 3.37
CA TYR A 3 12.60 0.62 2.90
C TYR A 3 12.07 2.01 3.30
N ARG A 4 12.56 2.60 4.40
CA ARG A 4 12.06 3.88 4.91
C ARG A 4 12.37 5.06 3.98
N GLY A 5 13.47 4.99 3.22
CA GLY A 5 13.80 5.99 2.19
C GLY A 5 12.96 5.81 0.93
N LEU A 6 12.78 4.56 0.50
CA LEU A 6 12.00 4.18 -0.67
C LEU A 6 10.53 4.60 -0.53
N PHE A 7 9.91 4.31 0.61
CA PHE A 7 8.51 4.69 0.87
C PHE A 7 8.29 6.21 0.99
N LYS A 8 9.30 6.98 1.45
CA LYS A 8 9.23 8.45 1.45
C LYS A 8 9.18 9.03 0.05
N ILE A 9 10.01 8.51 -0.86
CA ILE A 9 10.03 8.90 -2.27
C ILE A 9 8.73 8.46 -2.95
N TRP A 10 8.16 7.32 -2.55
CA TRP A 10 6.89 6.81 -3.05
C TRP A 10 5.72 7.79 -2.85
N ASN A 11 5.77 8.60 -1.79
CA ASN A 11 4.75 9.61 -1.50
C ASN A 11 4.73 10.78 -2.51
N VAL A 12 5.76 10.89 -3.36
CA VAL A 12 5.82 11.88 -4.46
C VAL A 12 5.05 11.38 -5.69
N PHE A 13 4.62 10.12 -5.71
CA PHE A 13 3.93 9.53 -6.84
C PHE A 13 2.48 9.17 -6.49
N LYS A 14 1.55 9.57 -7.36
CA LYS A 14 0.21 9.01 -7.42
C LYS A 14 0.29 7.58 -7.94
N LYS A 15 0.05 6.62 -7.04
CA LYS A 15 -0.05 5.19 -7.35
C LYS A 15 -1.51 4.83 -7.66
N GLN A 16 -1.80 4.44 -8.90
CA GLN A 16 -3.05 3.73 -9.22
C GLN A 16 -2.77 2.23 -9.20
N ASN A 17 -3.06 1.59 -8.07
CA ASN A 17 -3.04 0.14 -7.98
C ASN A 17 -4.39 -0.38 -8.51
N LYS A 18 -4.40 -1.06 -9.67
CA LYS A 18 -5.63 -1.61 -10.29
C LYS A 18 -6.15 -2.87 -9.57
N GLY A 19 -5.89 -2.99 -8.26
CA GLY A 19 -6.13 -4.18 -7.46
C GLY A 19 -4.97 -5.17 -7.52
N CYS A 20 -4.72 -5.84 -6.40
CA CYS A 20 -3.81 -6.98 -6.35
C CYS A 20 -4.53 -8.17 -6.98
N ARG A 21 -3.99 -8.71 -8.08
CA ARG A 21 -4.64 -9.85 -8.76
C ARG A 21 -4.54 -11.15 -7.96
N THR A 22 -3.58 -11.23 -7.04
CA THR A 22 -3.30 -12.43 -6.26
C THR A 22 -3.23 -12.11 -4.77
N VAL A 23 -3.49 -13.15 -3.97
CA VAL A 23 -3.44 -13.11 -2.51
C VAL A 23 -2.04 -12.75 -2.02
N HIS A 24 -0.98 -13.24 -2.68
CA HIS A 24 0.41 -12.96 -2.28
C HIS A 24 0.66 -11.45 -2.19
N TRP A 25 0.42 -10.75 -3.30
CA TRP A 25 0.66 -9.31 -3.38
C TRP A 25 -0.28 -8.52 -2.51
N LEU A 26 -1.51 -9.00 -2.32
CA LEU A 26 -2.45 -8.41 -1.37
C LEU A 26 -1.90 -8.48 0.07
N LEU A 27 -1.33 -9.61 0.49
CA LEU A 27 -0.75 -9.78 1.82
C LEU A 27 0.51 -8.93 2.03
N GLU A 28 1.30 -8.70 0.98
CA GLU A 28 2.47 -7.82 1.01
C GLU A 28 2.12 -6.31 0.93
N GLU A 29 0.83 -5.94 0.83
CA GLU A 29 0.45 -4.53 0.78
C GLU A 29 0.82 -3.80 2.09
N PRO A 30 1.54 -2.67 2.02
CA PRO A 30 1.98 -1.94 3.20
C PRO A 30 0.84 -1.17 3.89
N LEU A 31 0.84 -1.22 5.22
CA LEU A 31 -0.11 -0.53 6.10
C LEU A 31 0.41 0.84 6.58
N VAL A 32 1.63 1.21 6.22
CA VAL A 32 2.31 2.44 6.66
C VAL A 32 3.01 3.13 5.49
N TYR A 33 3.36 4.40 5.68
CA TYR A 33 4.17 5.21 4.77
C TYR A 33 3.57 5.38 3.36
N ALA A 34 2.32 5.86 3.31
CA ALA A 34 1.56 6.11 2.08
C ALA A 34 1.30 4.85 1.23
N GLY A 35 1.31 3.68 1.87
CA GLY A 35 0.73 2.46 1.31
C GLY A 35 -0.76 2.62 1.01
N ARG A 36 -1.31 1.77 0.14
CA ARG A 36 -2.75 1.79 -0.18
C ARG A 36 -3.62 1.64 1.07
N LEU A 37 -3.14 0.88 2.04
CA LEU A 37 -3.82 0.58 3.30
C LEU A 37 -3.30 1.45 4.47
N ASP A 38 -2.50 2.50 4.18
CA ASP A 38 -2.04 3.44 5.19
C ASP A 38 -3.17 4.37 5.63
N ILE A 39 -3.66 4.14 6.85
CA ILE A 39 -4.69 4.95 7.51
C ILE A 39 -4.10 5.91 8.55
N SER A 40 -2.77 6.07 8.61
CA SER A 40 -2.08 6.93 9.59
C SER A 40 -2.40 8.41 9.44
N GLY A 41 -2.95 8.83 8.30
CA GLY A 41 -3.53 10.16 8.10
C GLY A 41 -4.82 10.42 8.88
N VAL A 42 -5.37 9.41 9.57
CA VAL A 42 -6.73 9.48 10.12
C VAL A 42 -6.76 9.27 11.64
N THR A 43 -7.25 10.27 12.38
CA THR A 43 -7.68 10.28 13.81
C THR A 43 -6.78 9.72 14.91
N VAL A 44 -5.80 8.85 14.64
CA VAL A 44 -4.92 8.23 15.65
C VAL A 44 -3.51 8.77 15.45
N PRO A 45 -3.10 9.80 16.22
CA PRO A 45 -1.74 10.30 16.21
C PRO A 45 -0.76 9.15 16.48
N ALA A 46 0.35 9.12 15.77
CA ALA A 46 1.41 8.13 15.92
C ALA A 46 1.05 6.67 15.60
N LEU A 47 -0.09 6.39 14.96
CA LEU A 47 -0.47 5.03 14.54
C LEU A 47 0.64 4.33 13.75
N SER A 48 1.27 5.02 12.80
CA SER A 48 2.37 4.48 12.00
C SER A 48 3.59 4.10 12.85
N ARG A 49 3.86 4.82 13.94
CA ARG A 49 4.94 4.46 14.88
C ARG A 49 4.56 3.22 15.67
N THR A 50 3.32 3.13 16.15
CA THR A 50 2.83 1.96 16.90
C THR A 50 2.88 0.71 16.04
N LEU A 51 2.37 0.77 14.81
CA LEU A 51 2.41 -0.31 13.84
C LEU A 51 3.83 -0.79 13.55
N VAL A 52 4.76 0.14 13.31
CA VAL A 52 6.17 -0.19 13.08
C VAL A 52 6.80 -0.80 14.33
N SER A 53 6.53 -0.27 15.51
CA SER A 53 7.07 -0.81 16.77
C SER A 53 6.51 -2.19 17.12
N SER A 54 5.27 -2.49 16.70
CA SER A 54 4.64 -3.79 16.90
C SER A 54 4.91 -4.78 15.76
N GLY A 55 5.70 -4.39 14.76
CA GLY A 55 6.02 -5.24 13.60
C GLY A 55 4.84 -5.50 12.65
N ILE A 56 3.84 -4.62 12.63
CA ILE A 56 2.68 -4.71 11.74
C ILE A 56 2.87 -3.70 10.60
N VAL A 57 3.67 -4.05 9.60
CA VAL A 57 3.99 -3.21 8.44
C VAL A 57 3.24 -3.63 7.17
N THR A 58 2.79 -4.88 7.08
CA THR A 58 2.10 -5.49 5.93
C THR A 58 0.73 -6.04 6.33
N LEU A 59 -0.16 -6.23 5.34
CA LEU A 59 -1.45 -6.86 5.56
C LEU A 59 -1.31 -8.29 6.10
N ARG A 60 -0.25 -9.02 5.72
CA ARG A 60 0.07 -10.35 6.24
C ARG A 60 0.16 -10.38 7.76
N GLU A 61 0.97 -9.50 8.34
CA GLU A 61 1.16 -9.43 9.78
C GLU A 61 -0.14 -9.06 10.50
N LEU A 62 -0.91 -8.13 9.91
CA LEU A 62 -2.21 -7.75 10.44
C LEU A 62 -3.20 -8.93 10.42
N VAL A 63 -3.28 -9.69 9.33
CA VAL A 63 -4.18 -10.85 9.19
C VAL A 63 -3.79 -11.98 10.14
N ASN A 64 -2.48 -12.19 10.35
CA ASN A 64 -1.99 -13.20 11.29
C ASN A 64 -2.46 -12.92 12.73
N ILE A 65 -2.61 -11.65 13.11
CA ILE A 65 -3.03 -11.24 14.46
C ILE A 65 -4.56 -11.09 14.54
N ALA A 66 -5.13 -10.32 13.62
CA ALA A 66 -6.53 -9.90 13.64
C ALA A 66 -7.50 -10.91 13.00
N GLY A 67 -6.98 -11.97 12.37
CA GLY A 67 -7.76 -12.90 11.56
C GLY A 67 -7.97 -12.39 10.13
N SER A 68 -8.32 -13.29 9.21
CA SER A 68 -8.57 -12.94 7.80
C SER A 68 -9.80 -12.05 7.62
N ASP A 69 -10.72 -12.04 8.58
CA ASP A 69 -11.93 -11.20 8.61
C ASP A 69 -11.68 -9.88 9.34
N LEU A 70 -10.47 -9.70 9.88
CA LEU A 70 -10.06 -8.54 10.66
C LEU A 70 -11.03 -8.27 11.82
N SER A 71 -11.54 -9.32 12.49
CA SER A 71 -12.52 -9.20 13.59
C SER A 71 -11.91 -9.31 14.99
N ARG A 72 -10.69 -9.87 15.12
CA ARG A 72 -10.02 -10.14 16.41
C ARG A 72 -9.40 -8.87 17.00
N ALA A 73 -10.25 -7.94 17.42
CA ALA A 73 -9.86 -6.65 17.97
C ALA A 73 -9.08 -6.77 19.29
N GLU A 74 -9.34 -7.80 20.08
CA GLU A 74 -8.68 -7.99 21.39
C GLU A 74 -7.21 -8.41 21.22
N ASP A 75 -6.95 -9.35 20.32
CA ASP A 75 -5.60 -9.81 20.01
C ASP A 75 -4.75 -8.68 19.41
N LEU A 76 -5.34 -7.92 18.48
CA LEU A 76 -4.66 -6.75 17.92
C LEU A 76 -4.42 -5.65 18.98
N ALA A 77 -5.38 -5.43 19.88
CA ALA A 77 -5.23 -4.46 20.97
C ALA A 77 -4.09 -4.85 21.90
N ALA A 78 -4.03 -6.12 22.30
CA ALA A 78 -2.96 -6.66 23.14
C ALA A 78 -1.59 -6.55 22.45
N HIS A 79 -1.51 -6.91 21.17
CA HIS A 79 -0.27 -6.85 20.38
C HIS A 79 0.25 -5.42 20.17
N MET A 80 -0.65 -4.46 19.94
CA MET A 80 -0.30 -3.04 19.77
C MET A 80 -0.15 -2.27 21.09
N GLY A 81 -0.44 -2.90 22.24
CA GLY A 81 -0.46 -2.22 23.54
C GLY A 81 -1.55 -1.16 23.68
N LEU A 82 -2.63 -1.26 22.89
CA LEU A 82 -3.74 -0.31 22.89
C LEU A 82 -4.80 -0.73 23.92
N ARG A 83 -5.10 0.16 24.87
CA ARG A 83 -6.13 -0.09 25.90
C ARG A 83 -7.57 0.06 25.39
N SER A 84 -7.77 0.84 24.33
CA SER A 84 -9.11 1.17 23.84
C SER A 84 -9.57 0.23 22.73
N ARG A 85 -10.43 -0.73 23.11
CA ARG A 85 -11.08 -1.64 22.15
C ARG A 85 -11.88 -0.90 21.08
N ARG A 86 -12.43 0.28 21.40
CA ARG A 86 -13.15 1.12 20.44
C ARG A 86 -12.23 1.64 19.34
N VAL A 87 -11.04 2.12 19.70
CA VAL A 87 -10.05 2.61 18.73
C VAL A 87 -9.62 1.49 17.80
N VAL A 88 -9.33 0.30 18.35
CA VAL A 88 -8.91 -0.86 17.55
C VAL A 88 -10.01 -1.31 16.59
N ASN A 89 -11.27 -1.36 17.05
CA ASN A 89 -12.40 -1.66 16.16
C ASN A 89 -12.55 -0.65 15.02
N GLN A 90 -12.31 0.64 15.28
CA GLN A 90 -12.33 1.66 14.23
C GLN A 90 -11.20 1.46 13.22
N LEU A 91 -10.00 1.10 13.67
CA LEU A 91 -8.88 0.80 12.77
C LEU A 91 -9.19 -0.41 11.88
N LEU A 92 -9.66 -1.50 12.49
CA LEU A 92 -10.06 -2.72 11.78
C LEU A 92 -11.18 -2.45 10.77
N HIS A 93 -12.17 -1.66 11.16
CA HIS A 93 -13.25 -1.26 10.24
C HIS A 93 -12.71 -0.46 9.05
N ARG A 94 -11.77 0.45 9.27
CA ARG A 94 -11.14 1.24 8.20
C ARG A 94 -10.35 0.35 7.24
N TRP A 95 -9.50 -0.54 7.74
CA TRP A 95 -8.78 -1.48 6.88
C TRP A 95 -9.73 -2.39 6.09
N ARG A 96 -10.79 -2.91 6.73
CA ARG A 96 -11.85 -3.64 6.01
C ARG A 96 -12.44 -2.79 4.90
N SER A 97 -12.82 -1.55 5.17
CA SER A 97 -13.43 -0.65 4.19
C SER A 97 -12.51 -0.29 3.01
N ALA A 98 -11.19 -0.34 3.22
CA ALA A 98 -10.19 -0.09 2.17
C ALA A 98 -9.98 -1.30 1.24
N LEU A 99 -10.39 -2.50 1.67
CA LEU A 99 -10.37 -3.73 0.88
C LEU A 99 -11.65 -3.88 0.06
N THR A 100 -11.51 -4.33 -1.20
CA THR A 100 -12.65 -4.68 -2.06
C THR A 100 -13.34 -5.95 -1.57
N SER A 101 -14.57 -6.21 -2.04
CA SER A 101 -15.28 -7.46 -1.72
C SER A 101 -14.50 -8.71 -2.18
N GLU A 102 -13.90 -8.65 -3.36
CA GLU A 102 -13.07 -9.72 -3.93
C GLU A 102 -11.82 -9.98 -3.07
N GLU A 103 -11.11 -8.93 -2.66
CA GLU A 103 -9.93 -9.03 -1.80
C GLU A 103 -10.27 -9.68 -0.44
N ARG A 104 -11.44 -9.38 0.13
CA ARG A 104 -11.89 -10.02 1.38
C ARG A 104 -12.14 -11.51 1.20
N VAL A 105 -12.75 -11.92 0.08
CA VAL A 105 -12.96 -13.35 -0.23
C VAL A 105 -11.63 -14.06 -0.42
N GLN A 106 -10.68 -13.41 -1.08
CA GLN A 106 -9.31 -13.91 -1.24
C GLN A 106 -8.61 -14.14 0.12
N LEU A 107 -8.71 -13.20 1.06
CA LEU A 107 -8.17 -13.36 2.42
C LEU A 107 -8.82 -14.50 3.20
N MET A 108 -10.15 -14.67 3.08
CA MET A 108 -10.88 -15.79 3.69
C MET A 108 -10.41 -17.14 3.17
N ASN A 109 -10.20 -17.24 1.86
CA ASN A 109 -9.76 -18.47 1.21
C ASN A 109 -8.30 -18.79 1.55
N TYR A 110 -7.45 -17.77 1.65
CA TYR A 110 -6.04 -17.92 2.06
C TYR A 110 -5.89 -18.67 3.38
N GLN A 111 -6.61 -18.26 4.44
CA GLN A 111 -6.51 -18.93 5.74
C GLN A 111 -7.01 -20.38 5.74
N ARG A 112 -7.79 -20.80 4.73
CA ARG A 112 -8.25 -22.18 4.58
C ARG A 112 -7.30 -23.05 3.76
N THR A 113 -6.41 -22.43 2.99
CA THR A 113 -5.52 -23.14 2.07
C THR A 113 -4.18 -23.32 2.77
N GLU A 114 -3.82 -24.56 3.11
CA GLU A 114 -2.54 -24.88 3.78
C GLU A 114 -1.32 -24.54 2.92
N THR A 115 -1.51 -24.43 1.60
CA THR A 115 -0.52 -23.96 0.64
C THR A 115 -0.48 -22.43 0.64
N GLY A 116 0.64 -21.88 1.12
CA GLY A 116 0.95 -20.45 0.99
C GLY A 116 0.95 -19.99 -0.48
N PRO A 117 1.02 -18.68 -0.73
CA PRO A 117 0.96 -18.16 -2.09
C PRO A 117 2.19 -18.65 -2.87
N ALA A 118 2.03 -18.97 -4.15
CA ALA A 118 3.15 -19.41 -4.98
C ALA A 118 4.20 -18.28 -5.09
N GLU A 119 5.47 -18.59 -4.83
CA GLU A 119 6.56 -17.59 -4.86
C GLU A 119 6.84 -17.06 -6.28
N ASP A 120 6.39 -17.74 -7.32
CA ASP A 120 6.60 -17.39 -8.74
C ASP A 120 5.54 -16.42 -9.31
N GLU A 121 4.87 -15.64 -8.47
CA GLU A 121 3.85 -14.71 -8.93
C GLU A 121 4.43 -13.37 -9.43
N PHE A 122 4.20 -13.07 -10.71
CA PHE A 122 4.60 -11.81 -11.34
C PHE A 122 4.20 -10.58 -10.53
N PHE A 123 5.10 -9.60 -10.44
CA PHE A 123 4.85 -8.31 -9.77
C PHE A 123 3.60 -7.61 -10.34
N PRO A 124 2.71 -7.06 -9.49
CA PRO A 124 1.46 -6.46 -9.94
C PRO A 124 1.74 -5.24 -10.82
N ARG A 125 0.91 -5.04 -11.84
CA ARG A 125 1.00 -3.88 -12.74
C ARG A 125 0.80 -2.59 -11.93
N LEU A 126 1.90 -1.90 -11.68
CA LEU A 126 1.95 -0.68 -10.91
C LEU A 126 1.94 0.54 -11.84
N ASN A 127 0.86 1.33 -11.81
CA ASN A 127 0.84 2.61 -12.50
C ASN A 127 1.34 3.69 -11.54
N ILE A 128 2.52 4.24 -11.84
CA ILE A 128 3.16 5.31 -11.08
C ILE A 128 3.06 6.59 -11.92
N ALA A 129 2.41 7.61 -11.38
CA ALA A 129 2.42 8.95 -11.98
C ALA A 129 3.00 9.95 -10.97
N PRO A 130 3.85 10.90 -11.37
CA PRO A 130 4.32 11.94 -10.45
C PRO A 130 3.16 12.80 -9.95
N ASP A 131 3.10 13.04 -8.63
CA ASP A 131 2.14 13.97 -8.04
C ASP A 131 2.68 15.40 -8.11
N LEU A 132 2.42 16.05 -9.25
CA LEU A 132 2.92 17.41 -9.53
C LEU A 132 2.35 18.49 -8.59
N LEU A 133 1.34 18.17 -7.77
CA LEU A 133 0.85 19.09 -6.73
C LEU A 133 1.88 19.34 -5.61
N VAL A 134 2.78 18.39 -5.37
CA VAL A 134 3.88 18.52 -4.39
C VAL A 134 5.02 19.39 -4.94
N CYS A 135 5.13 19.50 -6.26
CA CYS A 135 6.15 20.30 -6.94
C CYS A 135 5.69 21.73 -7.25
N ARG A 136 4.58 22.20 -6.67
CA ARG A 136 4.15 23.58 -6.90
C ARG A 136 5.15 24.51 -6.20
N PRO A 137 5.79 25.44 -6.91
CA PRO A 137 6.67 26.39 -6.27
C PRO A 137 5.88 27.21 -5.24
N PRO A 138 6.50 27.62 -4.11
CA PRO A 138 5.83 28.41 -3.10
C PRO A 138 5.18 29.66 -3.72
N PRO A 139 4.02 30.10 -3.20
CA PRO A 139 3.33 31.27 -3.73
C PRO A 139 4.26 32.48 -3.68
N GLY A 140 4.61 33.03 -4.84
CA GLY A 140 5.53 34.17 -4.98
C GLY A 140 6.74 33.94 -5.88
N VAL A 141 7.00 32.71 -6.33
CA VAL A 141 8.06 32.46 -7.33
C VAL A 141 7.48 32.60 -8.74
N PRO A 142 8.00 33.50 -9.59
CA PRO A 142 7.52 33.62 -10.96
C PRO A 142 7.82 32.35 -11.75
N GLU A 143 6.78 31.79 -12.34
CA GLU A 143 6.83 30.66 -13.25
C GLU A 143 7.68 31.05 -14.46
N ARG A 144 8.93 30.57 -14.52
CA ARG A 144 9.76 30.75 -15.72
C ARG A 144 9.14 29.89 -16.82
N ARG A 145 8.48 30.57 -17.75
CA ARG A 145 8.00 30.02 -19.01
C ARG A 145 9.22 29.47 -19.79
N GLY A 146 9.53 28.20 -19.54
CA GLY A 146 10.53 27.41 -20.22
C GLY A 146 9.82 26.47 -21.18
N ASP A 147 9.45 27.01 -22.33
CA ASP A 147 8.92 26.24 -23.45
C ASP A 147 10.04 25.30 -23.95
N GLY A 148 9.84 23.98 -23.90
CA GLY A 148 10.70 23.03 -24.63
C GLY A 148 11.04 21.69 -23.99
N LEU A 149 10.82 21.46 -22.69
CA LEU A 149 11.18 20.17 -22.06
C LEU A 149 10.02 19.16 -21.96
N TRP A 150 8.79 19.59 -22.23
CA TRP A 150 7.59 18.77 -22.06
C TRP A 150 7.47 17.60 -23.05
N ASN A 151 8.18 17.64 -24.19
CA ASN A 151 8.12 16.57 -25.18
C ASN A 151 9.11 15.42 -24.93
N LEU A 152 10.11 15.59 -24.04
CA LEU A 152 11.11 14.55 -23.80
C LEU A 152 10.70 13.55 -22.70
N MET A 153 9.82 13.93 -21.77
CA MET A 153 9.29 12.99 -20.77
C MET A 153 8.14 12.10 -21.28
N LYS A 154 7.54 12.43 -22.43
CA LYS A 154 6.59 11.52 -23.10
C LYS A 154 7.27 10.35 -23.83
N LEU A 155 8.60 10.35 -23.95
CA LEU A 155 9.33 9.41 -24.81
C LEU A 155 10.15 8.33 -24.09
N SER A 156 10.04 8.18 -22.77
CA SER A 156 10.73 7.10 -22.03
C SER A 156 9.81 6.15 -21.25
N VAL A 157 8.52 6.13 -21.56
CA VAL A 157 7.62 5.02 -21.17
C VAL A 157 7.07 4.35 -22.42
N TRP A 158 7.99 3.81 -23.23
CA TRP A 158 7.73 2.61 -24.01
C TRP A 158 8.52 1.51 -23.31
N PHE A 159 7.85 0.78 -22.41
CA PHE A 159 8.36 -0.52 -22.00
C PHE A 159 8.39 -1.36 -23.28
N SER A 160 9.58 -1.75 -23.70
CA SER A 160 9.77 -2.73 -24.75
C SER A 160 9.07 -4.02 -24.32
N THR A 161 7.94 -4.31 -24.97
CA THR A 161 7.41 -5.66 -25.11
C THR A 161 7.34 -5.90 -26.61
N GLU A 162 8.49 -6.20 -27.21
CA GLU A 162 8.51 -7.03 -28.42
C GLU A 162 8.22 -8.48 -27.97
N PRO A 163 7.26 -9.17 -28.62
CA PRO A 163 7.05 -10.58 -28.43
C PRO A 163 8.09 -11.35 -29.25
N ASP A 164 8.99 -12.07 -28.59
CA ASP A 164 9.78 -13.10 -29.26
C ASP A 164 8.87 -14.31 -29.50
N GLU A 165 8.28 -14.37 -30.70
CA GLU A 165 7.79 -15.59 -31.30
C GLU A 165 8.66 -15.96 -32.52
N ALA A 166 8.96 -17.26 -32.60
CA ALA A 166 9.42 -18.04 -33.75
C ALA A 166 10.91 -17.99 -34.13
N LEU A 167 11.60 -19.09 -33.77
CA LEU A 167 12.17 -20.03 -34.74
C LEU A 167 12.23 -21.44 -34.15
#